data_AF-A0A0D8LDD2-F1
#
_entry.id   AF-A0A0D8LDD2-F1
#
_cell.length_a   1.000
_cell.length_b   1.000
_cell.length_c   1.000
_cell.angle_alpha   90.00
_cell.angle_beta   90.00
_cell.angle_gamma   90.00
#
_symmetry.space_group_name_H-M   'P 1'
#
loop_
_entity.id
_entity.type
_entity.pdbx_description
1 polymer ?
#
loop_
_entity_poly.entity_id
_entity_poly.type
_entity_poly.pdbx_seq_one_letter_code
_entity_poly.pdbx_strand_id
1 'polypeptide(L)'
;MHISSETLSAKFHAFESSVKSAIKNLFSSLHSVSHIKMTTHKSAGFSAVTFSLDDDIGTKSGKTILQGYSNNFRGKGEDAIILHGSTDGRLTVGTKACKIIENGREVTKLDTSDTHHLRADELVEYIKKESGNRIDLTGNTGPIHLLSCYGKRYAAQELANATGRDVIAYSYQQIRCGGLQQIERISFSVESAYKNKYDPRKIIYGSEAYPSVPKTFHPVK
;
A
#
# COMPACT_ATOMS: atom_id res chain seq x y z
N MET A 1 44.11 -15.90 22.87
CA MET A 1 43.88 -14.45 22.66
C MET A 1 42.62 -14.08 23.42
N HIS A 2 42.75 -13.65 24.69
CA HIS A 2 41.60 -13.29 25.53
C HIS A 2 41.22 -11.83 25.24
N ILE A 3 40.05 -11.61 24.65
CA ILE A 3 39.48 -10.26 24.51
C ILE A 3 38.80 -9.93 25.85
N SER A 4 39.24 -8.87 26.53
CA SER A 4 38.68 -8.50 27.84
C SER A 4 37.22 -8.07 27.70
N SER A 5 36.40 -8.35 28.72
CA SER A 5 34.98 -7.97 28.80
C SER A 5 34.77 -6.46 28.62
N GLU A 6 35.74 -5.65 29.04
CA GLU A 6 35.76 -4.19 28.85
C GLU A 6 35.84 -3.80 27.37
N THR A 7 36.62 -4.55 26.58
CA THR A 7 36.75 -4.29 25.13
C THR A 7 35.47 -4.66 24.37
N LEU A 8 34.75 -5.69 24.83
CA LEU A 8 33.45 -6.08 24.28
C LEU A 8 32.35 -5.07 24.65
N SER A 9 32.34 -4.59 25.91
CA SER A 9 31.40 -3.57 26.39
C SER A 9 31.59 -2.24 25.65
N ALA A 10 32.82 -1.80 25.44
CA ALA A 10 33.13 -0.58 24.69
C ALA A 10 32.66 -0.66 23.22
N LYS A 11 32.84 -1.82 22.58
CA LYS A 11 32.35 -2.05 21.20
C LYS A 11 30.83 -2.09 21.11
N PHE A 12 30.17 -2.64 22.13
CA PHE A 12 28.71 -2.67 22.20
C PHE A 12 28.12 -1.27 22.42
N HIS A 13 28.71 -0.47 23.31
CA HIS A 13 28.31 0.92 23.52
C HIS A 13 28.56 1.81 22.30
N ALA A 14 29.66 1.60 21.57
CA ALA A 14 29.92 2.30 20.31
C ALA A 14 28.89 1.92 19.23
N PHE A 15 28.45 0.66 19.19
CA PHE A 15 27.40 0.21 18.28
C PHE A 15 26.04 0.83 18.63
N GLU A 16 25.64 0.82 19.91
CA GLU A 16 24.40 1.45 20.35
C GLU A 16 24.37 2.96 20.10
N SER A 17 25.50 3.66 20.29
CA SER A 17 25.58 5.09 20.02
C SER A 17 25.48 5.39 18.52
N SER A 18 26.07 4.56 17.68
CA SER A 18 25.99 4.67 16.21
C SER A 18 24.57 4.42 15.70
N VAL A 19 23.85 3.44 16.26
CA VAL A 19 22.45 3.16 15.90
C VAL A 19 21.52 4.28 16.38
N LYS A 20 21.70 4.78 17.62
CA LYS A 20 20.93 5.93 18.12
C LYS A 20 21.20 7.20 17.32
N SER A 21 22.45 7.42 16.89
CA SER A 21 22.82 8.55 16.03
C SER A 21 22.19 8.43 14.64
N ALA A 22 22.21 7.25 14.03
CA ALA A 22 21.58 7.01 12.73
C ALA A 22 20.06 7.22 12.77
N ILE A 23 19.38 6.73 13.82
CA ILE A 23 17.94 6.94 14.02
C ILE A 23 17.65 8.42 14.25
N LYS A 24 18.42 9.10 15.11
CA LYS A 24 18.27 10.54 15.36
C LYS A 24 18.46 11.36 14.08
N ASN A 25 19.44 11.00 13.25
CA ASN A 25 19.71 11.65 11.98
C ASN A 25 18.59 11.41 10.95
N LEU A 26 17.97 10.22 10.96
CA LEU A 26 16.80 9.91 10.13
C LEU A 26 15.60 10.79 10.53
N PHE A 27 15.32 10.90 11.84
CA PHE A 27 14.26 11.75 12.38
C PHE A 27 14.53 13.24 12.19
N SER A 28 15.77 13.70 12.35
CA SER A 28 16.12 15.10 12.06
C SER A 28 16.06 15.40 10.56
N SER A 29 16.35 14.44 9.67
CA SER A 29 16.13 14.62 8.23
C SER A 29 14.65 14.72 7.88
N LEU A 30 13.77 14.04 8.62
CA LEU A 30 12.31 14.12 8.46
C LEU A 30 11.74 15.45 8.98
N HIS A 31 12.33 16.05 10.01
CA HIS A 31 11.94 17.38 10.51
C HIS A 31 12.61 18.57 9.77
N SER A 32 13.72 18.32 9.07
CA SER A 32 14.47 19.36 8.32
C SER A 32 13.92 19.66 6.91
N VAL A 33 12.84 19.01 6.48
CA VAL A 33 12.16 19.34 5.20
C VAL A 33 11.21 20.55 5.35
N SER A 34 11.17 21.22 6.50
CA SER A 34 10.20 22.28 6.79
C SER A 34 10.57 23.69 6.30
N HIS A 35 11.70 23.91 5.62
CA HIS A 35 12.06 25.24 5.10
C HIS A 35 12.72 25.20 3.72
N ILE A 36 11.93 24.87 2.69
CA ILE A 36 12.19 25.36 1.33
C ILE A 36 11.23 26.52 1.09
N LYS A 37 11.78 27.73 0.97
CA LYS A 37 11.04 28.94 0.64
C LYS A 37 10.67 28.89 -0.85
N MET A 38 9.59 28.18 -1.18
CA MET A 38 9.01 28.19 -2.51
C MET A 38 8.15 29.43 -2.70
N THR A 39 8.49 30.22 -3.71
CA THR A 39 7.71 31.34 -4.20
C THR A 39 6.27 30.91 -4.48
N THR A 40 5.33 31.65 -3.89
CA THR A 40 3.86 31.61 -4.01
C THR A 40 3.28 30.86 -5.21
N HIS A 41 3.08 29.55 -5.05
CA HIS A 41 1.98 28.80 -5.65
C HIS A 41 1.47 27.84 -4.57
N LYS A 42 0.16 27.84 -4.31
CA LYS A 42 -0.49 27.00 -3.31
C LYS A 42 -0.15 25.52 -3.63
N SER A 43 0.72 24.89 -2.84
CA SER A 43 1.07 23.47 -3.01
C SER A 43 -0.21 22.66 -2.98
N ALA A 44 -0.45 21.81 -3.99
CA ALA A 44 -1.46 20.78 -3.88
C ALA A 44 -1.15 19.95 -2.62
N GLY A 45 -2.10 19.86 -1.68
CA GLY A 45 -1.92 19.07 -0.47
C GLY A 45 -2.08 17.59 -0.82
N PHE A 46 -0.97 16.86 -0.89
CA PHE A 46 -1.04 15.41 -1.09
C PHE A 46 -1.30 14.71 0.25
N SER A 47 -2.13 13.67 0.22
CA SER A 47 -2.58 12.90 1.37
C SER A 47 -2.50 11.42 1.05
N ALA A 48 -1.85 10.66 1.93
CA ALA A 48 -1.84 9.20 1.90
C ALA A 48 -2.21 8.64 3.29
N VAL A 49 -3.09 7.64 3.31
CA VAL A 49 -3.58 7.00 4.54
C VAL A 49 -3.48 5.50 4.38
N THR A 50 -2.84 4.83 5.35
CA THR A 50 -2.72 3.36 5.38
C THR A 50 -3.94 2.76 6.05
N PHE A 51 -4.50 1.71 5.46
CA PHE A 51 -5.68 0.99 5.96
C PHE A 51 -5.39 -0.48 6.29
N SER A 52 -4.36 -1.05 5.69
CA SER A 52 -3.95 -2.43 5.95
C SER A 52 -2.48 -2.64 5.62
N LEU A 53 -1.94 -3.76 6.11
CA LEU A 53 -0.67 -4.30 5.68
C LEU A 53 -0.91 -5.47 4.72
N ASP A 54 0.03 -5.67 3.80
CA ASP A 54 0.06 -6.84 2.93
C ASP A 54 0.54 -8.08 3.68
N ASP A 55 0.20 -9.26 3.14
CA ASP A 55 0.43 -10.57 3.75
C ASP A 55 1.92 -11.00 3.74
N ASP A 56 2.80 -10.21 3.13
CA ASP A 56 4.23 -10.49 2.99
C ASP A 56 5.09 -10.08 4.21
N ILE A 57 4.48 -9.79 5.36
CA ILE A 57 5.23 -9.53 6.59
C ILE A 57 5.96 -10.80 7.04
N GLY A 58 7.29 -10.78 6.92
CA GLY A 58 8.17 -11.83 7.43
C GLY A 58 8.65 -12.85 6.39
N THR A 59 8.31 -12.71 5.10
CA THR A 59 8.79 -13.62 4.04
C THR A 59 10.21 -13.24 3.58
N LYS A 60 11.25 -13.63 4.33
CA LYS A 60 12.72 -13.49 4.02
C LYS A 60 13.26 -12.08 3.69
N SER A 61 12.42 -11.10 3.34
CA SER A 61 12.77 -9.77 2.85
C SER A 61 12.53 -8.66 3.88
N GLY A 62 11.72 -8.94 4.92
CA GLY A 62 11.43 -8.01 6.02
C GLY A 62 10.70 -6.73 5.61
N LYS A 63 10.15 -6.64 4.39
CA LYS A 63 9.48 -5.43 3.90
C LYS A 63 7.97 -5.50 4.14
N THR A 64 7.48 -4.64 5.02
CA THR A 64 6.04 -4.37 5.15
C THR A 64 5.55 -3.57 3.95
N ILE A 65 4.69 -4.16 3.14
CA ILE A 65 3.99 -3.47 2.06
C ILE A 65 2.73 -2.83 2.67
N LEU A 66 2.61 -1.51 2.55
CA LEU A 66 1.44 -0.79 3.06
C LEU A 66 0.34 -0.78 1.99
N GLN A 67 -0.89 -0.92 2.43
CA GLN A 67 -2.09 -0.83 1.60
C GLN A 67 -2.97 0.31 2.13
N GLY A 68 -3.64 1.03 1.22
CA GLY A 68 -4.40 2.21 1.62
C GLY A 68 -4.79 3.14 0.46
N TYR A 69 -4.92 4.42 0.77
CA TYR A 69 -5.31 5.48 -0.16
C TYR A 69 -4.19 6.50 -0.39
N SER A 70 -4.11 7.05 -1.60
CA SER A 70 -3.37 8.28 -1.94
C SER A 70 -4.20 9.13 -2.91
N ASN A 71 -4.13 10.46 -2.78
CA ASN A 71 -4.71 11.39 -3.75
C ASN A 71 -3.74 11.82 -4.86
N ASN A 72 -2.62 11.11 -5.03
CA ASN A 72 -1.55 11.50 -5.94
C ASN A 72 -1.03 10.33 -6.79
N PHE A 73 -1.93 9.55 -7.37
CA PHE A 73 -1.58 8.40 -8.18
C PHE A 73 -0.60 8.78 -9.30
N ARG A 74 0.59 8.14 -9.32
CA ARG A 74 1.66 8.40 -10.29
C ARG A 74 2.03 9.89 -10.46
N GLY A 75 1.86 10.71 -9.42
CA GLY A 75 2.19 12.14 -9.45
C GLY A 75 1.18 12.99 -10.20
N LYS A 76 -0.05 12.49 -10.43
CA LYS A 76 -1.08 13.18 -11.23
C LYS A 76 -2.15 13.90 -10.43
N GLY A 77 -2.12 13.82 -9.10
CA GLY A 77 -3.23 14.33 -8.27
C GLY A 77 -4.55 13.56 -8.44
N GLU A 78 -4.49 12.30 -8.86
CA GLU A 78 -5.64 11.40 -9.01
C GLU A 78 -5.77 10.48 -7.79
N ASP A 79 -7.00 10.15 -7.38
CA ASP A 79 -7.24 9.25 -6.25
C ASP A 79 -6.87 7.81 -6.62
N ALA A 80 -6.21 7.11 -5.71
CA ALA A 80 -5.91 5.69 -5.80
C ALA A 80 -6.13 4.96 -4.49
N ILE A 81 -6.69 3.76 -4.59
CA ILE A 81 -6.88 2.81 -3.50
C ILE A 81 -6.12 1.54 -3.87
N ILE A 82 -5.20 1.12 -3.01
CA ILE A 82 -4.48 -0.14 -3.12
C ILE A 82 -4.84 -1.04 -1.95
N LEU A 83 -5.56 -2.13 -2.23
CA LEU A 83 -6.05 -3.08 -1.23
C LEU A 83 -6.11 -4.49 -1.83
N HIS A 84 -5.97 -5.51 -1.00
CA HIS A 84 -6.33 -6.88 -1.39
C HIS A 84 -7.81 -6.99 -1.74
N GLY A 85 -8.11 -7.81 -2.75
CA GLY A 85 -9.46 -8.02 -3.25
C GLY A 85 -9.73 -9.48 -3.53
N SER A 86 -10.98 -9.88 -3.33
CA SER A 86 -11.47 -11.23 -3.55
C SER A 86 -12.29 -11.35 -4.83
N THR A 87 -12.48 -12.58 -5.29
CA THR A 87 -13.22 -12.85 -6.53
C THR A 87 -14.70 -12.49 -6.46
N ASP A 88 -15.26 -12.35 -5.26
CA ASP A 88 -16.65 -11.97 -5.00
C ASP A 88 -16.86 -10.45 -4.91
N GLY A 89 -15.79 -9.64 -4.99
CA GLY A 89 -15.86 -8.17 -4.99
C GLY A 89 -15.54 -7.48 -3.67
N ARG A 90 -15.24 -8.23 -2.60
CA ARG A 90 -14.86 -7.62 -1.32
C ARG A 90 -13.41 -7.16 -1.31
N LEU A 91 -13.13 -6.14 -0.51
CA LEU A 91 -11.83 -5.50 -0.32
C LEU A 91 -11.38 -5.63 1.13
N THR A 92 -10.12 -6.00 1.33
CA THR A 92 -9.58 -6.31 2.67
C THR A 92 -8.94 -5.08 3.30
N VAL A 93 -9.33 -4.79 4.54
CA VAL A 93 -8.77 -3.70 5.38
C VAL A 93 -8.50 -4.19 6.80
N GLY A 94 -7.78 -3.40 7.61
CA GLY A 94 -7.63 -3.63 9.05
C GLY A 94 -6.55 -4.63 9.46
N THR A 95 -5.89 -5.29 8.50
CA THR A 95 -4.74 -6.17 8.78
C THR A 95 -3.56 -5.37 9.32
N LYS A 96 -3.04 -5.75 10.48
CA LYS A 96 -1.97 -5.04 11.21
C LYS A 96 -0.73 -5.91 11.38
N ALA A 97 0.36 -5.31 11.84
CA ALA A 97 1.55 -6.05 12.27
C ALA A 97 1.50 -6.20 13.78
N CYS A 98 1.78 -7.40 14.27
CA CYS A 98 2.06 -7.65 15.68
C CYS A 98 3.47 -8.21 15.85
N LYS A 99 4.05 -7.95 17.02
CA LYS A 99 5.30 -8.57 17.45
C LYS A 99 4.95 -9.73 18.36
N ILE A 100 5.47 -10.91 18.04
CA ILE A 100 5.32 -12.10 18.87
C ILE A 100 6.69 -12.71 19.16
N ILE A 101 6.79 -13.49 20.23
CA ILE A 101 8.01 -14.24 20.55
C ILE A 101 7.83 -15.67 20.04
N GLU A 102 8.65 -16.08 19.07
CA GLU A 102 8.73 -17.45 18.58
C GLU A 102 10.13 -18.02 18.79
N ASN A 103 10.22 -19.19 19.41
CA ASN A 103 11.50 -19.85 19.72
C ASN A 103 12.52 -18.93 20.42
N GLY A 104 12.04 -18.10 21.35
CA GLY A 104 12.86 -17.14 22.11
C GLY A 104 13.33 -15.92 21.31
N ARG A 105 12.79 -15.68 20.10
CA ARG A 105 13.11 -14.53 19.25
C ARG A 105 11.87 -13.70 18.95
N GLU A 106 12.01 -12.38 18.96
CA GLU A 106 10.96 -11.49 18.48
C GLU A 106 10.84 -11.61 16.96
N VAL A 107 9.64 -11.92 16.48
CA VAL A 107 9.28 -11.97 15.07
C VAL A 107 8.07 -11.09 14.82
N THR A 108 8.04 -10.44 13.66
CA THR A 108 6.86 -9.69 13.21
C THR A 108 5.94 -10.62 12.43
N LYS A 109 4.66 -10.65 12.78
CA LYS A 109 3.61 -11.37 12.07
C LYS A 109 2.44 -10.45 11.74
N LEU A 110 1.57 -10.95 10.87
CA LEU A 110 0.29 -10.32 10.63
C LEU A 110 -0.64 -10.63 11.80
N ASP A 111 -1.35 -9.59 12.22
CA ASP A 111 -2.50 -9.68 13.07
C ASP A 111 -3.75 -9.43 12.22
N THR A 112 -4.55 -10.48 12.09
CA THR A 112 -5.79 -10.46 11.31
C THR A 112 -7.03 -10.34 12.19
N SER A 113 -6.89 -10.12 13.50
CA SER A 113 -8.02 -10.04 14.44
C SER A 113 -9.03 -8.94 14.10
N ASP A 114 -8.55 -7.82 13.56
CA ASP A 114 -9.35 -6.69 13.08
C ASP A 114 -9.49 -6.65 11.55
N THR A 115 -9.25 -7.77 10.86
CA THR A 115 -9.38 -7.81 9.40
C THR A 115 -10.84 -7.84 8.98
N HIS A 116 -11.20 -6.95 8.06
CA HIS A 116 -12.53 -6.86 7.48
C HIS A 116 -12.49 -7.07 5.97
N HIS A 117 -13.56 -7.68 5.43
CA HIS A 117 -13.77 -7.84 4.00
C HIS A 117 -15.01 -7.08 3.58
N LEU A 118 -14.79 -5.86 3.10
CA LEU A 118 -15.83 -4.86 2.89
C LEU A 118 -16.32 -4.86 1.46
N ARG A 119 -17.62 -4.64 1.28
CA ARG A 119 -18.22 -4.19 0.03
C ARG A 119 -17.88 -2.72 -0.22
N ALA A 120 -18.22 -2.23 -1.41
CA ALA A 120 -17.79 -0.91 -1.84
C ALA A 120 -18.39 0.25 -1.01
N ASP A 121 -19.66 0.15 -0.64
CA ASP A 121 -20.35 1.09 0.24
C ASP A 121 -19.73 1.10 1.64
N GLU A 122 -19.53 -0.08 2.23
CA GLU A 122 -18.87 -0.24 3.52
C GLU A 122 -17.44 0.30 3.49
N LEU A 123 -16.72 0.12 2.38
CA LEU A 123 -15.37 0.66 2.20
C LEU A 123 -15.38 2.20 2.16
N VAL A 124 -16.34 2.82 1.47
CA VAL A 124 -16.44 4.29 1.41
C VAL A 124 -16.65 4.86 2.81
N GLU A 125 -17.54 4.26 3.60
CA GLU A 125 -17.75 4.65 5.00
C GLU A 125 -16.51 4.41 5.86
N TYR A 126 -15.86 3.26 5.70
CA TYR A 126 -14.63 2.92 6.40
C TYR A 126 -13.52 3.94 6.14
N ILE A 127 -13.27 4.30 4.87
CA ILE A 127 -12.24 5.28 4.48
C ILE A 127 -12.55 6.66 5.08
N LYS A 128 -13.82 7.08 5.03
CA LYS A 128 -14.25 8.36 5.60
C LYS A 128 -14.02 8.39 7.11
N LYS A 129 -14.39 7.32 7.81
CA LYS A 129 -14.22 7.19 9.26
C LYS A 129 -12.74 7.15 9.67
N GLU A 130 -11.97 6.24 9.10
CA GLU A 130 -10.56 6.01 9.48
C GLU A 130 -9.64 7.17 9.08
N SER A 131 -10.02 7.94 8.05
CA SER A 131 -9.32 9.17 7.71
C SER A 131 -9.68 10.36 8.61
N GLY A 132 -10.59 10.19 9.58
CA GLY A 132 -11.11 11.27 10.41
C GLY A 132 -11.88 12.32 9.59
N ASN A 133 -12.68 11.87 8.62
CA ASN A 133 -13.43 12.68 7.65
C ASN A 133 -12.58 13.53 6.70
N ARG A 134 -11.28 13.24 6.56
CA ARG A 134 -10.38 13.97 5.65
C ARG A 134 -10.49 13.49 4.19
N ILE A 135 -10.89 12.24 3.99
CA ILE A 135 -11.09 11.66 2.68
C ILE A 135 -12.60 11.42 2.50
N ASP A 136 -13.17 12.10 1.51
CA ASP A 136 -14.53 11.83 1.04
C ASP A 136 -14.48 11.42 -0.43
N LEU A 137 -14.67 10.14 -0.68
CA LEU A 137 -14.62 9.59 -2.04
C LEU A 137 -15.80 10.07 -2.88
N THR A 138 -16.89 10.57 -2.29
CA THR A 138 -18.07 11.07 -3.01
C THR A 138 -17.94 12.55 -3.41
N GLY A 139 -17.02 13.29 -2.78
CA GLY A 139 -16.89 14.74 -2.93
C GLY A 139 -15.94 15.22 -4.04
N ASN A 140 -15.17 14.32 -4.66
CA ASN A 140 -14.15 14.66 -5.67
C ASN A 140 -14.60 14.28 -7.09
N THR A 141 -14.08 14.96 -8.12
CA THR A 141 -14.57 14.86 -9.51
C THR A 141 -13.73 13.98 -10.43
N GLY A 142 -12.51 13.60 -10.03
CA GLY A 142 -11.64 12.72 -10.83
C GLY A 142 -12.00 11.24 -10.75
N PRO A 143 -11.42 10.37 -11.59
CA PRO A 143 -11.58 8.93 -11.43
C PRO A 143 -10.87 8.42 -10.17
N ILE A 144 -11.28 7.25 -9.69
CA ILE A 144 -10.58 6.50 -8.63
C ILE A 144 -9.84 5.33 -9.27
N HIS A 145 -8.54 5.26 -9.06
CA HIS A 145 -7.75 4.09 -9.44
C HIS A 145 -7.89 2.99 -8.38
N LEU A 146 -8.53 1.88 -8.73
CA LEU A 146 -8.65 0.72 -7.87
C LEU A 146 -7.58 -0.33 -8.20
N LEU A 147 -6.54 -0.36 -7.38
CA LEU A 147 -5.45 -1.32 -7.44
C LEU A 147 -5.78 -2.49 -6.51
N SER A 148 -6.52 -3.45 -7.04
CA SER A 148 -6.89 -4.63 -6.29
C SER A 148 -6.90 -5.90 -7.14
N CYS A 149 -6.58 -7.03 -6.50
CA CYS A 149 -6.79 -8.35 -7.07
C CYS A 149 -8.26 -8.47 -7.48
N TYR A 150 -8.50 -8.97 -8.69
CA TYR A 150 -9.85 -9.18 -9.24
C TYR A 150 -10.72 -7.90 -9.36
N GLY A 151 -10.13 -6.70 -9.24
CA GLY A 151 -10.88 -5.43 -9.20
C GLY A 151 -11.82 -5.21 -10.39
N LYS A 152 -11.48 -5.70 -11.59
CA LYS A 152 -12.34 -5.59 -12.79
C LYS A 152 -13.60 -6.45 -12.79
N ARG A 153 -13.79 -7.32 -11.78
CA ARG A 153 -14.98 -8.17 -11.67
C ARG A 153 -16.14 -7.35 -11.10
N TYR A 154 -16.32 -7.37 -9.79
CA TYR A 154 -17.45 -6.71 -9.11
C TYR A 154 -17.03 -5.40 -8.45
N ALA A 155 -15.89 -5.41 -7.74
CA ALA A 155 -15.46 -4.31 -6.88
C ALA A 155 -15.40 -2.94 -7.57
N ALA A 156 -14.87 -2.85 -8.80
CA ALA A 156 -14.78 -1.58 -9.50
C ALA A 156 -16.14 -0.99 -9.87
N GLN A 157 -17.08 -1.83 -10.30
CA GLN A 157 -18.43 -1.36 -10.64
C GLN A 157 -19.21 -0.99 -9.39
N GLU A 158 -19.13 -1.80 -8.33
CA GLU A 158 -19.76 -1.50 -7.04
C GLU A 158 -19.21 -0.18 -6.46
N LEU A 159 -17.89 0.05 -6.54
CA LEU A 159 -17.26 1.29 -6.09
C LEU A 159 -17.65 2.49 -6.94
N ALA A 160 -17.77 2.33 -8.27
CA ALA A 160 -18.24 3.39 -9.15
C ALA A 160 -19.67 3.82 -8.77
N ASN A 161 -20.54 2.85 -8.50
CA ASN A 161 -21.92 3.11 -8.08
C ASN A 161 -21.97 3.77 -6.69
N ALA A 162 -21.20 3.27 -5.72
CA ALA A 162 -21.18 3.79 -4.35
C ALA A 162 -20.62 5.22 -4.26
N THR A 163 -19.67 5.57 -5.12
CA THR A 163 -19.01 6.88 -5.10
C THR A 163 -19.61 7.88 -6.08
N GLY A 164 -20.39 7.42 -7.05
CA GLY A 164 -20.84 8.25 -8.17
C GLY A 164 -19.72 8.71 -9.10
N ARG A 165 -18.55 8.04 -9.06
CA ARG A 165 -17.36 8.40 -9.83
C ARG A 165 -16.89 7.27 -10.73
N ASP A 166 -16.17 7.63 -11.79
CA ASP A 166 -15.48 6.64 -12.61
C ASP A 166 -14.43 5.89 -11.78
N VAL A 167 -14.35 4.57 -11.96
CA VAL A 167 -13.34 3.73 -11.33
C VAL A 167 -12.49 3.05 -12.40
N ILE A 168 -11.17 3.19 -12.30
CA ILE A 168 -10.20 2.57 -13.20
C ILE A 168 -9.59 1.36 -12.49
N ALA A 169 -9.89 0.17 -12.99
CA ALA A 169 -9.36 -1.09 -12.43
C ALA A 169 -8.44 -1.82 -13.40
N TYR A 170 -7.48 -2.57 -12.84
CA TYR A 170 -6.32 -3.04 -13.58
C TYR A 170 -6.33 -4.53 -13.92
N SER A 171 -6.99 -5.39 -13.14
CA SER A 171 -6.97 -6.84 -13.41
C SER A 171 -8.28 -7.60 -13.11
N TYR A 172 -8.50 -8.67 -13.88
CA TYR A 172 -9.48 -9.74 -13.62
C TYR A 172 -8.88 -10.90 -12.79
N GLN A 173 -7.61 -10.82 -12.45
CA GLN A 173 -6.79 -11.79 -11.70
C GLN A 173 -6.08 -11.07 -10.54
N GLN A 174 -5.19 -11.79 -9.86
CA GLN A 174 -4.27 -11.18 -8.91
C GLN A 174 -3.40 -10.10 -9.58
N ILE A 175 -3.13 -9.01 -8.87
CA ILE A 175 -2.19 -7.98 -9.31
C ILE A 175 -0.83 -8.17 -8.66
N ARG A 176 0.21 -7.65 -9.31
CA ARG A 176 1.54 -7.45 -8.72
C ARG A 176 1.92 -5.99 -8.90
N CYS A 177 2.22 -5.30 -7.81
CA CYS A 177 2.65 -3.91 -7.81
C CYS A 177 3.41 -3.59 -6.53
N GLY A 178 4.01 -2.40 -6.46
CA GLY A 178 4.52 -1.88 -5.19
C GLY A 178 3.39 -1.54 -4.22
N GLY A 179 3.73 -1.35 -2.94
CA GLY A 179 2.79 -0.86 -1.93
C GLY A 179 2.49 0.62 -2.05
N LEU A 180 1.67 1.11 -1.11
CA LEU A 180 1.29 2.51 -0.97
C LEU A 180 2.50 3.45 -0.94
N GLN A 181 3.63 3.02 -0.39
CA GLN A 181 4.86 3.83 -0.34
C GLN A 181 5.45 4.18 -1.71
N GLN A 182 5.01 3.49 -2.77
CA GLN A 182 5.50 3.69 -4.13
C GLN A 182 4.43 4.24 -5.07
N ILE A 183 3.17 4.31 -4.64
CA ILE A 183 2.01 4.55 -5.50
C ILE A 183 2.05 5.90 -6.23
N GLU A 184 2.75 6.88 -5.65
CA GLU A 184 2.89 8.24 -6.19
C GLU A 184 4.03 8.37 -7.21
N ARG A 185 4.89 7.37 -7.34
CA ARG A 185 6.00 7.40 -8.29
C ARG A 185 5.45 7.34 -9.72
N ILE A 186 5.95 8.20 -10.59
CA ILE A 186 5.59 8.20 -12.02
C ILE A 186 5.83 6.83 -12.67
N SER A 187 6.89 6.12 -12.23
CA SER A 187 7.26 4.79 -12.72
C SER A 187 6.46 3.65 -12.10
N PHE A 188 5.46 3.92 -11.24
CA PHE A 188 4.69 2.88 -10.58
C PHE A 188 3.93 2.01 -11.60
N SER A 189 4.24 0.71 -11.65
CA SER A 189 3.62 -0.24 -12.57
C SER A 189 2.61 -1.14 -11.86
N VAL A 190 1.60 -1.59 -12.61
CA VAL A 190 0.62 -2.58 -12.16
C VAL A 190 0.64 -3.72 -13.15
N GLU A 191 0.94 -4.91 -12.68
CA GLU A 191 0.97 -6.14 -13.47
C GLU A 191 -0.18 -7.05 -13.06
N SER A 192 -0.61 -7.92 -13.97
CA SER A 192 -1.63 -8.92 -13.75
C SER A 192 -1.01 -10.30 -13.86
N ALA A 193 -1.35 -11.18 -12.92
CA ALA A 193 -1.06 -12.60 -13.06
C ALA A 193 -1.78 -13.19 -14.30
N TYR A 194 -1.19 -14.22 -14.88
CA TYR A 194 -1.86 -15.03 -15.90
C TYR A 194 -2.98 -15.87 -15.28
N LYS A 195 -4.11 -15.99 -15.99
CA LYS A 195 -5.27 -16.79 -15.52
C LYS A 195 -4.93 -18.27 -15.38
N ASN A 196 -4.14 -18.81 -16.30
CA ASN A 196 -3.86 -20.24 -16.42
C ASN A 196 -2.39 -20.52 -16.14
N LYS A 197 -2.11 -21.60 -15.39
CA LYS A 197 -0.74 -22.09 -15.16
C LYS A 197 0.01 -22.38 -16.47
N TYR A 198 -0.71 -22.85 -17.48
CA TYR A 198 -0.19 -23.22 -18.80
C TYR A 198 -0.41 -22.12 -19.85
N ASP A 199 -0.51 -20.86 -19.45
CA ASP A 199 -0.56 -19.77 -20.43
C ASP A 199 0.71 -19.82 -21.30
N PRO A 200 0.59 -19.90 -22.64
CA PRO A 200 1.75 -20.05 -23.52
C PRO A 200 2.72 -18.88 -23.36
N ARG A 201 2.26 -17.69 -22.98
CA ARG A 201 3.12 -16.54 -22.69
C ARG A 201 3.97 -16.76 -21.44
N LYS A 202 3.42 -17.42 -20.42
CA LYS A 202 4.18 -17.82 -19.21
C LYS A 202 5.28 -18.82 -19.56
N ILE A 203 5.00 -19.76 -20.45
CA ILE A 203 5.96 -20.81 -20.87
C ILE A 203 7.04 -20.23 -21.79
N ILE A 204 6.65 -19.41 -22.77
CA ILE A 204 7.55 -18.85 -23.79
C ILE A 204 8.45 -17.75 -23.22
N TYR A 205 7.89 -16.83 -22.43
CA TYR A 205 8.63 -15.66 -21.93
C TYR A 205 9.18 -15.84 -20.51
N GLY A 206 8.86 -16.94 -19.84
CA GLY A 206 9.27 -17.19 -18.45
C GLY A 206 8.71 -16.20 -17.43
N SER A 207 7.82 -15.28 -17.84
CA SER A 207 7.22 -14.30 -16.95
C SER A 207 5.97 -14.86 -16.27
N GLU A 208 5.78 -14.54 -15.00
CA GLU A 208 4.60 -14.94 -14.24
C GLU A 208 3.46 -13.92 -14.26
N ALA A 209 3.73 -12.72 -14.79
CA ALA A 209 2.76 -11.65 -14.90
C ALA A 209 2.96 -10.86 -16.21
N TYR A 210 2.01 -9.99 -16.53
CA TYR A 210 2.08 -9.10 -17.68
C TYR A 210 1.56 -7.70 -17.30
N PRO A 211 2.00 -6.64 -18.00
CA PRO A 211 1.49 -5.29 -17.76
C PRO A 211 -0.04 -5.24 -17.81
N SER A 212 -0.66 -4.67 -16.79
CA SER A 212 -2.12 -4.57 -16.71
C SER A 212 -2.66 -3.57 -17.73
N VAL A 213 -3.72 -3.98 -18.45
CA VAL A 213 -4.48 -3.08 -19.32
C VAL A 213 -5.62 -2.47 -18.52
N PRO A 214 -5.63 -1.17 -18.17
CA PRO A 214 -6.71 -0.59 -17.36
C PRO A 214 -8.08 -0.65 -18.05
N LYS A 215 -9.15 -0.74 -17.27
CA LYS A 215 -10.53 -0.59 -17.73
C LYS A 215 -11.26 0.39 -16.82
N THR A 216 -11.96 1.34 -17.42
CA THR A 216 -12.84 2.28 -16.71
C THR A 216 -14.23 1.67 -16.53
N PHE A 217 -14.79 1.86 -15.34
CA PHE A 217 -16.14 1.50 -14.95
C PHE A 217 -16.85 2.79 -14.59
N HIS A 218 -18.00 3.01 -15.24
CA HIS A 218 -18.80 4.20 -15.03
C HIS A 218 -19.92 3.90 -14.02
N PRO A 219 -20.33 4.85 -13.19
CA PRO A 219 -21.48 4.69 -12.31
C PRO A 219 -22.72 4.33 -13.12
N VAL A 220 -23.45 3.30 -12.70
CA VAL A 220 -24.75 2.93 -13.25
C VAL A 220 -25.80 3.26 -12.21
N LYS A 221 -26.80 4.05 -12.62
CA LYS A 221 -27.94 4.43 -11.78
C LYS A 221 -28.94 3.29 -11.66
#